data_AF-A0A6J4KIU7-F1
#
_entry.id   AF-A0A6J4KIU7-F1
#
_cell.length_a   1.000
_cell.length_b   1.000
_cell.length_c   1.000
_cell.angle_alpha   90.00
_cell.angle_beta   90.00
_cell.angle_gamma   90.00
#
_symmetry.space_group_name_H-M   'P 1'
#
loop_
_entity.id
_entity.type
_entity.pdbx_description
1 polymer ?
#
loop_
_entity_poly.entity_id
_entity_poly.type
_entity_poly.pdbx_seq_one_letter_code
_entity_poly.pdbx_strand_id
1 'polypeptide(L)'
;MSTTIDSPTEPPATAVGPATQAAPSRNIIPANTHQPLPGEGTAVQRRRQWSGPGLWLRWMLATLFSWTAAYAVAGAIAGATGQQESVAAQASGYAFSILTALLQWLVLRPHLPRAWRWLPVSLAAIALGGVIAQVWKAAAPGMGIRGGMADWTVLLLSEALPLAVCQWLLLRTEAQRAWRWLIAYAVWVVLMLPLGMWNDPDGPAITAGTEAMIGYGVGGALVGLVMGFLLGAITGAEIVWLLRHLKRDPEAEHAAPA
;
A
#
# COMPACT_ATOMS: atom_id res chain seq x y z
N MET A 1 82.44 -75.92 3.44
CA MET A 1 81.95 -74.90 2.48
C MET A 1 80.45 -74.96 2.51
N SER A 2 79.84 -74.00 3.20
CA SER A 2 78.41 -74.00 3.52
C SER A 2 77.56 -73.52 2.36
N THR A 3 76.49 -74.29 2.12
CA THR A 3 75.28 -73.98 1.37
C THR A 3 74.51 -72.80 1.98
N THR A 4 74.03 -71.88 1.14
CA THR A 4 72.93 -70.98 1.49
C THR A 4 71.87 -71.03 0.39
N ILE A 5 70.69 -71.51 0.78
CA ILE A 5 69.39 -71.40 0.13
C ILE A 5 68.87 -69.99 0.46
N ASP A 6 68.25 -69.30 -0.49
CA ASP A 6 67.22 -68.33 -0.12
C ASP A 6 66.12 -68.19 -1.18
N SER A 7 64.95 -67.89 -0.62
CA SER A 7 63.61 -68.27 -1.04
C SER A 7 62.86 -67.14 -1.75
N PRO A 8 61.69 -67.42 -2.35
CA PRO A 8 60.99 -66.53 -3.27
C PRO A 8 60.30 -65.35 -2.58
N THR A 9 60.30 -64.24 -3.31
CA THR A 9 59.77 -62.93 -2.93
C THR A 9 58.23 -62.96 -2.84
N GLU A 10 57.70 -62.80 -1.62
CA GLU A 10 56.28 -62.51 -1.38
C GLU A 10 55.93 -61.08 -1.88
N PRO A 11 54.82 -60.91 -2.62
CA PRO A 11 54.28 -59.59 -2.91
C PRO A 11 53.59 -58.98 -1.66
N PRO A 12 53.90 -57.72 -1.32
CA PRO A 12 53.34 -57.06 -0.15
C PRO A 12 51.84 -56.74 -0.29
N ALA A 13 51.17 -56.96 0.84
CA ALA A 13 49.81 -56.62 1.22
C ALA A 13 49.17 -55.42 0.49
N THR A 14 48.00 -55.68 -0.09
CA THR A 14 46.95 -54.72 -0.38
C THR A 14 46.62 -53.87 0.85
N ALA A 15 46.96 -52.58 0.77
CA ALA A 15 46.54 -51.56 1.71
C ALA A 15 45.01 -51.41 1.66
N VAL A 16 44.34 -51.93 2.69
CA VAL A 16 42.94 -51.62 2.99
C VAL A 16 42.88 -50.15 3.37
N GLY A 17 42.36 -49.33 2.47
CA GLY A 17 42.12 -47.91 2.71
C GLY A 17 41.17 -47.70 3.90
N PRO A 18 41.37 -46.62 4.68
CA PRO A 18 40.54 -46.33 5.83
C PRO A 18 39.10 -46.16 5.39
N ALA A 19 38.22 -46.92 6.05
CA ALA A 19 36.78 -46.76 5.99
C ALA A 19 36.43 -45.28 6.04
N THR A 20 35.82 -44.78 4.96
CA THR A 20 35.13 -43.50 4.94
C THR A 20 34.14 -43.54 6.08
N GLN A 21 34.51 -42.96 7.22
CA GLN A 21 33.59 -42.64 8.29
C GLN A 21 32.54 -41.76 7.65
N ALA A 22 31.38 -42.37 7.36
CA ALA A 22 30.18 -41.66 7.02
C ALA A 22 30.04 -40.56 8.07
N ALA A 23 30.20 -39.31 7.64
CA ALA A 23 30.05 -38.16 8.49
C ALA A 23 28.75 -38.38 9.30
N PRO A 24 28.77 -38.20 10.62
CA PRO A 24 27.58 -38.37 11.44
C PRO A 24 26.50 -37.55 10.74
N SER A 25 25.47 -38.24 10.26
CA SER A 25 24.29 -37.61 9.69
C SER A 25 23.91 -36.57 10.73
N ARG A 26 24.19 -35.29 10.44
CA ARG A 26 23.68 -34.20 11.25
C ARG A 26 22.20 -34.50 11.27
N ASN A 27 21.72 -34.94 12.42
CA ASN A 27 20.32 -34.85 12.75
C ASN A 27 20.06 -33.36 12.61
N ILE A 28 19.65 -32.96 11.41
CA ILE A 28 18.95 -31.72 11.18
C ILE A 28 17.67 -31.99 11.93
N ILE A 29 17.73 -31.78 13.25
CA ILE A 29 16.55 -31.54 14.06
C ILE A 29 15.81 -30.50 13.23
N PRO A 30 14.65 -30.84 12.63
CA PRO A 30 13.91 -29.87 11.85
C PRO A 30 13.79 -28.67 12.77
N ALA A 31 14.38 -27.55 12.33
CA ALA A 31 14.52 -26.37 13.14
C ALA A 31 13.16 -26.16 13.80
N ASN A 32 13.18 -26.18 15.14
CA ASN A 32 12.01 -26.03 15.97
C ASN A 32 11.58 -24.55 15.92
N THR A 33 11.48 -23.97 14.72
CA THR A 33 11.35 -22.53 14.46
C THR A 33 9.95 -22.02 14.76
N HIS A 34 8.99 -22.88 15.08
CA HIS A 34 7.60 -22.47 15.29
C HIS A 34 6.87 -23.24 16.40
N GLN A 35 7.53 -23.63 17.49
CA GLN A 35 6.78 -23.88 18.72
C GLN A 35 6.65 -22.56 19.49
N PRO A 36 5.49 -21.87 19.43
CA PRO A 36 5.28 -20.67 20.22
C PRO A 36 5.40 -21.03 21.70
N LEU A 37 6.17 -20.23 22.44
CA LEU A 37 6.27 -20.35 23.89
C LEU A 37 4.86 -20.32 24.50
N PRO A 38 4.54 -21.22 25.46
CA PRO A 38 3.23 -21.29 26.08
C PRO A 38 2.97 -19.98 26.86
N GLY A 39 2.16 -19.10 26.27
CA GLY A 39 1.84 -17.76 26.82
C GLY A 39 1.94 -16.64 25.79
N GLU A 40 2.96 -16.66 24.92
CA GLU A 40 3.15 -15.66 23.86
C GLU A 40 2.33 -15.93 22.59
N GLY A 41 1.90 -17.19 22.41
CA GLY A 41 1.15 -17.64 21.24
C GLY A 41 -0.11 -16.80 20.98
N THR A 42 -0.89 -16.43 21.99
CA THR A 42 -2.21 -15.83 21.73
C THR A 42 -2.16 -14.39 21.22
N ALA A 43 -1.13 -13.60 21.57
CA ALA A 43 -1.00 -12.21 21.13
C ALA A 43 -0.34 -12.10 19.75
N VAL A 44 0.73 -12.89 19.52
CA VAL A 44 1.45 -12.94 18.24
C VAL A 44 0.60 -13.63 17.16
N GLN A 45 -0.14 -14.68 17.52
CA GLN A 45 -1.05 -15.38 16.60
C GLN A 45 -2.30 -14.54 16.29
N ARG A 46 -2.83 -13.76 17.25
CA ARG A 46 -3.88 -12.76 16.96
C ARG A 46 -3.40 -11.67 16.01
N ARG A 47 -2.16 -11.16 16.17
CA ARG A 47 -1.58 -10.18 15.22
C ARG A 47 -1.43 -10.75 13.81
N ARG A 48 -1.00 -12.01 13.65
CA ARG A 48 -0.89 -12.67 12.34
C ARG A 48 -2.24 -12.99 11.69
N GLN A 49 -3.25 -13.35 12.48
CA GLN A 49 -4.55 -13.75 11.95
C GLN A 49 -5.32 -12.58 11.32
N TRP A 50 -5.00 -11.34 11.68
CA TRP A 50 -5.73 -10.17 11.19
C TRP A 50 -5.01 -9.42 10.04
N SER A 51 -3.78 -9.79 9.65
CA SER A 51 -3.12 -9.29 8.42
C SER A 51 -3.51 -10.12 7.18
N GLY A 52 -4.80 -10.48 7.10
CA GLY A 52 -5.36 -11.40 6.12
C GLY A 52 -6.31 -10.74 5.11
N PRO A 53 -7.05 -11.55 4.32
CA PRO A 53 -8.05 -11.07 3.36
C PRO A 53 -9.14 -10.19 3.98
N GLY A 54 -9.49 -10.39 5.25
CA GLY A 54 -10.47 -9.56 5.94
C GLY A 54 -10.03 -8.10 6.13
N LEU A 55 -8.73 -7.85 6.37
CA LEU A 55 -8.20 -6.49 6.45
C LEU A 55 -8.19 -5.83 5.08
N TRP A 56 -7.75 -6.57 4.05
CA TRP A 56 -7.80 -6.10 2.67
C TRP A 56 -9.20 -5.67 2.27
N LEU A 57 -10.21 -6.51 2.55
CA LEU A 57 -11.61 -6.23 2.20
C LEU A 57 -12.13 -4.99 2.94
N ARG A 58 -11.85 -4.85 4.24
CA ARG A 58 -12.25 -3.66 5.02
C ARG A 58 -11.61 -2.38 4.50
N TRP A 59 -10.33 -2.43 4.14
CA TRP A 59 -9.60 -1.31 3.55
C TRP A 59 -10.17 -0.91 2.19
N MET A 60 -10.41 -1.91 1.33
CA MET A 60 -11.00 -1.71 0.01
C MET A 60 -12.40 -1.09 0.15
N LEU A 61 -13.28 -1.65 0.99
CA LEU A 61 -14.64 -1.13 1.20
C LEU A 61 -14.64 0.28 1.79
N ALA A 62 -13.74 0.57 2.74
CA ALA A 62 -13.57 1.92 3.30
C ALA A 62 -13.23 2.94 2.20
N THR A 63 -12.28 2.61 1.33
CA THR A 63 -11.84 3.47 0.23
C THR A 63 -12.91 3.58 -0.87
N LEU A 64 -13.55 2.46 -1.20
CA LEU A 64 -14.62 2.40 -2.20
C LEU A 64 -15.81 3.27 -1.82
N PHE A 65 -16.29 3.12 -0.57
CA PHE A 65 -17.45 3.85 -0.08
C PHE A 65 -17.20 5.36 -0.06
N SER A 66 -16.05 5.78 0.46
CA SER A 66 -15.73 7.21 0.56
C SER A 66 -15.57 7.85 -0.82
N TRP A 67 -14.91 7.18 -1.77
CA TRP A 67 -14.74 7.68 -3.15
C TRP A 67 -16.06 7.69 -3.93
N THR A 68 -16.87 6.64 -3.82
CA THR A 68 -18.19 6.58 -4.47
C THR A 68 -19.05 7.75 -3.98
N ALA A 69 -19.10 7.97 -2.66
CA ALA A 69 -19.86 9.08 -2.08
C ALA A 69 -19.27 10.44 -2.47
N ALA A 70 -17.94 10.60 -2.51
CA ALA A 70 -17.27 11.82 -2.91
C ALA A 70 -17.69 12.26 -4.32
N TYR A 71 -17.54 11.36 -5.29
CA TYR A 71 -17.83 11.68 -6.67
C TYR A 71 -19.34 11.78 -6.93
N ALA A 72 -20.17 11.01 -6.22
CA ALA A 72 -21.62 11.15 -6.31
C ALA A 72 -22.08 12.54 -5.87
N VAL A 73 -21.56 13.03 -4.74
CA VAL A 73 -21.89 14.36 -4.21
C VAL A 73 -21.29 15.46 -5.08
N ALA A 74 -20.02 15.35 -5.48
CA ALA A 74 -19.39 16.33 -6.36
C ALA A 74 -20.11 16.41 -7.72
N GLY A 75 -20.49 15.27 -8.30
CA GLY A 75 -21.28 15.19 -9.53
C GLY A 75 -22.67 15.79 -9.37
N ALA A 76 -23.36 15.50 -8.27
CA ALA A 76 -24.65 16.12 -7.97
C ALA A 76 -24.53 17.65 -7.84
N ILE A 77 -23.51 18.16 -7.14
CA ILE A 77 -23.25 19.60 -7.01
C ILE A 77 -22.97 20.21 -8.39
N ALA A 78 -22.18 19.55 -9.23
CA ALA A 78 -21.90 20.01 -10.59
C ALA A 78 -23.18 20.09 -11.43
N GLY A 79 -24.02 19.05 -11.38
CA GLY A 79 -25.30 19.03 -12.10
C GLY A 79 -26.32 20.04 -11.56
N ALA A 80 -26.31 20.32 -10.25
CA ALA A 80 -27.19 21.32 -9.63
C ALA A 80 -26.76 22.76 -9.93
N THR A 81 -25.45 23.02 -10.04
CA THR A 81 -24.90 24.38 -10.22
C THR A 81 -24.54 24.71 -11.67
N GLY A 82 -24.42 23.70 -12.54
CA GLY A 82 -23.84 23.84 -13.88
C GLY A 82 -22.33 24.07 -13.87
N GLN A 83 -21.66 23.93 -12.71
CA GLN A 83 -20.24 24.22 -12.53
C GLN A 83 -19.50 23.01 -11.96
N GLN A 84 -18.61 22.41 -12.77
CA GLN A 84 -17.79 21.28 -12.32
C GLN A 84 -16.79 21.68 -11.23
N GLU A 85 -16.22 22.89 -11.28
CA GLU A 85 -15.21 23.35 -10.33
C GLU A 85 -15.74 24.32 -9.25
N SER A 86 -17.01 24.20 -8.86
CA SER A 86 -17.56 25.07 -7.80
C SER A 86 -16.83 24.89 -6.46
N VAL A 87 -16.79 25.95 -5.65
CA VAL A 87 -16.23 25.89 -4.28
C VAL A 87 -16.89 24.79 -3.45
N ALA A 88 -18.20 24.57 -3.64
CA ALA A 88 -18.94 23.50 -2.97
C ALA A 88 -18.47 22.10 -3.41
N ALA A 89 -18.24 21.87 -4.71
CA ALA A 89 -17.71 20.61 -5.21
C ALA A 89 -16.31 20.33 -4.65
N GLN A 90 -15.43 21.34 -4.66
CA GLN A 90 -14.08 21.23 -4.08
C GLN A 90 -14.13 20.94 -2.57
N ALA A 91 -14.95 21.67 -1.81
CA ALA A 91 -15.13 21.46 -0.38
C ALA A 91 -15.65 20.03 -0.07
N SER A 92 -16.56 19.51 -0.90
CA SER A 92 -17.03 18.13 -0.76
C SER A 92 -15.89 17.13 -0.98
N GLY A 93 -15.05 17.33 -2.00
CA GLY A 93 -13.85 16.52 -2.24
C GLY A 93 -12.95 16.44 -1.02
N TYR A 94 -12.61 17.58 -0.41
CA TYR A 94 -11.81 17.61 0.83
C TYR A 94 -12.50 16.90 1.99
N ALA A 95 -13.80 17.13 2.20
CA ALA A 95 -14.56 16.46 3.26
C ALA A 95 -14.52 14.93 3.12
N PHE A 96 -14.64 14.41 1.89
CA PHE A 96 -14.56 12.97 1.65
C PHE A 96 -13.12 12.42 1.69
N SER A 97 -12.10 13.22 1.37
CA SER A 97 -10.70 12.84 1.60
C SER A 97 -10.40 12.70 3.10
N ILE A 98 -10.95 13.58 3.93
CA ILE A 98 -10.89 13.46 5.41
C ILE A 98 -11.64 12.21 5.88
N LEU A 99 -12.84 11.95 5.34
CA LEU A 99 -13.60 10.74 5.66
C LEU A 99 -12.81 9.48 5.26
N THR A 100 -12.17 9.47 4.10
CA THR A 100 -11.32 8.37 3.64
C THR A 100 -10.18 8.11 4.62
N ALA A 101 -9.45 9.16 5.02
CA ALA A 101 -8.37 9.05 5.99
C ALA A 101 -8.86 8.53 7.36
N LEU A 102 -10.04 8.96 7.80
CA LEU A 102 -10.67 8.50 9.03
C LEU A 102 -11.05 7.02 8.95
N LEU A 103 -11.71 6.58 7.87
CA LEU A 103 -12.08 5.19 7.68
C LEU A 103 -10.85 4.28 7.58
N GLN A 104 -9.82 4.71 6.84
CA GLN A 104 -8.53 4.00 6.77
C GLN A 104 -7.86 3.90 8.15
N TRP A 105 -7.90 4.98 8.93
CA TRP A 105 -7.41 4.96 10.31
C TRP A 105 -8.20 3.97 11.19
N LEU A 106 -9.53 3.95 11.11
CA LEU A 106 -10.38 2.99 11.84
C LEU A 106 -10.07 1.54 11.45
N VAL A 107 -9.67 1.31 10.20
CA VAL A 107 -9.21 0.00 9.72
C VAL A 107 -7.82 -0.33 10.28
N LEU A 108 -6.90 0.64 10.38
CA LEU A 108 -5.52 0.42 10.86
C LEU A 108 -5.35 0.41 12.38
N ARG A 109 -6.21 1.09 13.14
CA ARG A 109 -6.09 1.23 14.60
C ARG A 109 -5.91 -0.09 15.36
N PRO A 110 -6.50 -1.24 14.94
CA PRO A 110 -6.29 -2.51 15.65
C PRO A 110 -4.95 -3.17 15.29
N HIS A 111 -4.25 -2.70 14.25
CA HIS A 111 -3.09 -3.37 13.66
C HIS A 111 -1.76 -2.67 13.91
N LEU A 112 -1.77 -1.34 14.06
CA LEU A 112 -0.58 -0.53 14.26
C LEU A 112 -0.62 0.22 15.60
N PRO A 113 0.39 0.08 16.47
CA PRO A 113 0.42 0.77 17.77
C PRO A 113 0.44 2.30 17.62
N ARG A 114 0.99 2.80 16.52
CA ARG A 114 1.05 4.22 16.17
C ARG A 114 0.07 4.61 15.06
N ALA A 115 -1.00 3.84 14.86
CA ALA A 115 -2.02 4.15 13.85
C ALA A 115 -2.61 5.55 14.00
N TRP A 116 -2.68 6.09 15.22
CA TRP A 116 -3.18 7.45 15.47
C TRP A 116 -2.42 8.54 14.69
N ARG A 117 -1.16 8.31 14.31
CA ARG A 117 -0.39 9.24 13.46
C ARG A 117 -0.84 9.26 12.00
N TRP A 118 -1.57 8.24 11.55
CA TRP A 118 -2.09 8.13 10.17
C TRP A 118 -2.96 9.31 9.79
N LEU A 119 -3.86 9.71 10.70
CA LEU A 119 -4.82 10.78 10.48
C LEU A 119 -4.14 12.15 10.30
N PRO A 120 -3.34 12.68 11.25
CA PRO A 120 -2.69 13.98 11.08
C PRO A 120 -1.73 14.01 9.89
N VAL A 121 -1.04 12.89 9.59
CA VAL A 121 -0.17 12.78 8.41
C VAL A 121 -0.98 12.87 7.11
N SER A 122 -2.11 12.19 7.03
CA SER A 122 -2.99 12.26 5.85
C SER A 122 -3.62 13.65 5.71
N LEU A 123 -4.05 14.28 6.80
CA LEU A 123 -4.60 15.64 6.79
C LEU A 123 -3.57 16.67 6.35
N ALA A 124 -2.34 16.60 6.87
CA ALA A 124 -1.25 17.48 6.46
C ALA A 124 -0.93 17.32 4.97
N ALA A 125 -0.96 16.08 4.46
CA ALA A 125 -0.73 15.81 3.06
C ALA A 125 -1.87 16.30 2.16
N ILE A 126 -3.14 16.16 2.58
CA ILE A 126 -4.30 16.71 1.87
C ILE A 126 -4.20 18.23 1.81
N ALA A 127 -3.88 18.89 2.93
CA ALA A 127 -3.70 20.34 2.96
C ALA A 127 -2.54 20.79 2.05
N LEU A 128 -1.40 20.12 2.12
CA LEU A 128 -0.24 20.41 1.27
C LEU A 128 -0.57 20.21 -0.21
N GLY A 129 -1.23 19.10 -0.56
CA GLY A 129 -1.64 18.81 -1.94
C GLY A 129 -2.63 19.84 -2.48
N GLY A 130 -3.60 20.24 -1.66
CA GLY A 130 -4.52 21.32 -2.00
C GLY A 130 -3.79 22.65 -2.27
N VAL A 131 -2.82 23.02 -1.43
CA VAL A 131 -2.00 24.23 -1.67
C VAL A 131 -1.23 24.12 -2.98
N ILE A 132 -0.57 22.98 -3.25
CA ILE A 132 0.17 22.77 -4.50
C ILE A 132 -0.76 22.86 -5.71
N ALA A 133 -1.95 22.25 -5.63
CA ALA A 133 -2.96 22.31 -6.69
C ALA A 133 -3.39 23.75 -6.97
N GLN A 134 -3.66 24.56 -5.94
CA GLN A 134 -4.05 25.96 -6.12
C GLN A 134 -2.92 26.82 -6.70
N VAL A 135 -1.69 26.64 -6.24
CA VAL A 135 -0.50 27.33 -6.80
C VAL A 135 -0.34 26.96 -8.27
N TRP A 136 -0.51 25.69 -8.62
CA TRP A 136 -0.43 25.25 -10.01
C TRP A 136 -1.53 25.86 -10.86
N LYS A 137 -2.79 25.78 -10.42
CA LYS A 137 -3.93 26.40 -11.13
C LYS A 137 -3.70 27.89 -11.39
N ALA A 138 -3.11 28.61 -10.43
CA ALA A 138 -2.77 30.02 -10.60
C ALA A 138 -1.62 30.27 -11.59
N ALA A 139 -0.63 29.37 -11.65
CA ALA A 139 0.57 29.54 -12.46
C ALA A 139 0.48 28.96 -13.89
N ALA A 140 -0.37 27.95 -14.11
CA ALA A 140 -0.51 27.24 -15.39
C ALA A 140 -0.79 28.18 -16.60
N PRO A 141 -1.68 29.19 -16.50
CA PRO A 141 -1.92 30.11 -17.60
C PRO A 141 -0.66 30.89 -18.05
N GLY A 142 0.21 31.24 -17.09
CA GLY A 142 1.46 31.95 -17.35
C GLY A 142 2.56 31.08 -17.96
N MET A 143 2.47 29.76 -17.78
CA MET A 143 3.39 28.77 -18.37
C MET A 143 2.94 28.29 -19.75
N GLY A 144 1.82 28.79 -20.28
CA GLY A 144 1.25 28.32 -21.54
C GLY A 144 0.68 26.90 -21.48
N ILE A 145 0.53 26.34 -20.27
CA ILE A 145 -0.07 25.03 -20.05
C ILE A 145 -1.58 25.24 -20.07
N ARG A 146 -2.23 24.76 -21.13
CA ARG A 146 -3.67 24.87 -21.33
C ARG A 146 -4.21 23.53 -21.80
N GLY A 147 -5.35 23.12 -21.25
CA GLY A 147 -6.10 21.95 -21.67
C GLY A 147 -6.32 20.94 -20.54
N GLY A 148 -7.46 20.25 -20.60
CA GLY A 148 -7.95 19.39 -19.53
C GLY A 148 -6.96 18.32 -19.08
N MET A 149 -6.17 17.74 -19.98
CA MET A 149 -5.21 16.69 -19.64
C MET A 149 -4.09 17.17 -18.70
N ALA A 150 -3.56 18.37 -18.93
CA ALA A 150 -2.50 18.92 -18.09
C ALA A 150 -3.04 19.30 -16.70
N ASP A 151 -4.24 19.86 -16.65
CA ASP A 151 -4.91 20.22 -15.41
C ASP A 151 -5.24 18.98 -14.57
N TRP A 152 -5.75 17.92 -15.21
CA TRP A 152 -6.07 16.65 -14.53
C TRP A 152 -4.82 15.94 -14.02
N THR A 153 -3.79 15.84 -14.85
CA THR A 153 -2.52 15.19 -14.48
C THR A 153 -1.90 15.91 -13.30
N VAL A 154 -1.92 17.24 -13.32
CA VAL A 154 -1.31 18.01 -12.24
C VAL A 154 -2.16 17.96 -10.98
N LEU A 155 -3.48 18.06 -11.07
CA LEU A 155 -4.37 17.86 -9.91
C LEU A 155 -4.12 16.50 -9.26
N LEU A 156 -4.09 15.43 -10.06
CA LEU A 156 -3.85 14.07 -9.58
C LEU A 156 -2.48 13.97 -8.90
N LEU A 157 -1.41 14.49 -9.51
CA LEU A 157 -0.06 14.42 -8.95
C LEU A 157 0.10 15.31 -7.71
N SER A 158 -0.48 16.49 -7.71
CA SER A 158 -0.37 17.45 -6.60
C SER A 158 -1.09 16.97 -5.35
N GLU A 159 -2.18 16.19 -5.48
CA GLU A 159 -2.82 15.57 -4.32
C GLU A 159 -2.21 14.21 -3.95
N ALA A 160 -1.94 13.35 -4.94
CA ALA A 160 -1.51 11.98 -4.69
C ALA A 160 -0.06 11.89 -4.19
N LEU A 161 0.86 12.71 -4.72
CA LEU A 161 2.28 12.63 -4.34
C LEU A 161 2.52 13.02 -2.88
N PRO A 162 2.03 14.18 -2.38
CA PRO A 162 2.18 14.51 -0.96
C PRO A 162 1.59 13.44 -0.06
N LEU A 163 0.41 12.91 -0.40
CA LEU A 163 -0.23 11.84 0.38
C LEU A 163 0.61 10.58 0.42
N ALA A 164 1.07 10.10 -0.74
CA ALA A 164 1.92 8.92 -0.87
C ALA A 164 3.23 9.08 -0.08
N VAL A 165 3.91 10.22 -0.22
CA VAL A 165 5.18 10.51 0.46
C VAL A 165 4.98 10.61 1.97
N CYS A 166 3.99 11.35 2.45
CA CYS A 166 3.72 11.49 3.87
C CYS A 166 3.37 10.14 4.52
N GLN A 167 2.49 9.35 3.89
CA GLN A 167 2.16 8.01 4.37
C GLN A 167 3.35 7.06 4.30
N TRP A 168 4.19 7.16 3.26
CA TRP A 168 5.44 6.42 3.18
C TRP A 168 6.42 6.77 4.30
N LEU A 169 6.57 8.06 4.64
CA LEU A 169 7.42 8.53 5.73
C LEU A 169 6.94 8.05 7.10
N LEU A 170 5.64 7.80 7.25
CA LEU A 170 5.08 7.13 8.42
C LEU A 170 5.36 5.62 8.36
N LEU A 171 5.08 4.96 7.25
CA LEU A 171 5.26 3.51 7.10
C LEU A 171 6.73 3.08 7.19
N ARG A 172 7.69 3.93 6.80
CA ARG A 172 9.13 3.62 6.92
C ARG A 172 9.58 3.47 8.37
N THR A 173 8.84 3.98 9.36
CA THR A 173 9.17 3.78 10.77
C THR A 173 8.75 2.41 11.26
N GLU A 174 7.71 1.82 10.67
CA GLU A 174 7.07 0.58 11.17
C GLU A 174 7.34 -0.65 10.29
N ALA A 175 7.49 -0.50 8.96
CA ALA A 175 7.59 -1.62 8.02
C ALA A 175 8.94 -1.72 7.30
N GLN A 176 9.39 -2.96 7.05
CA GLN A 176 10.48 -3.24 6.12
C GLN A 176 9.98 -3.03 4.69
N ARG A 177 10.80 -2.42 3.83
CA ARG A 177 10.46 -2.14 2.41
C ARG A 177 9.23 -1.25 2.21
N ALA A 178 9.04 -0.26 3.09
CA ALA A 178 7.96 0.73 2.95
C ALA A 178 7.91 1.43 1.58
N TRP A 179 9.02 1.52 0.83
CA TRP A 179 9.08 2.08 -0.53
C TRP A 179 8.08 1.47 -1.51
N ARG A 180 7.65 0.22 -1.29
CA ARG A 180 6.60 -0.41 -2.11
C ARG A 180 5.25 0.32 -2.05
N TRP A 181 4.98 1.05 -0.96
CA TRP A 181 3.84 1.95 -0.85
C TRP A 181 3.81 2.99 -1.98
N LEU A 182 4.98 3.59 -2.27
CA LEU A 182 5.11 4.58 -3.33
C LEU A 182 4.85 3.94 -4.70
N ILE A 183 5.27 2.70 -4.91
CA ILE A 183 4.97 1.96 -6.16
C ILE A 183 3.49 1.67 -6.29
N ALA A 184 2.84 1.21 -5.23
CA ALA A 184 1.40 0.97 -5.23
C ALA A 184 0.63 2.25 -5.60
N TYR A 185 1.02 3.40 -5.03
CA TYR A 185 0.47 4.70 -5.39
C TYR A 185 0.79 5.10 -6.84
N ALA A 186 2.02 4.92 -7.30
CA ALA A 186 2.41 5.25 -8.67
C ALA A 186 1.64 4.41 -9.70
N VAL A 187 1.47 3.11 -9.44
CA VAL A 187 0.64 2.21 -10.26
C VAL A 187 -0.79 2.71 -10.31
N TRP A 188 -1.37 3.07 -9.16
CA TRP A 188 -2.71 3.64 -9.14
C TRP A 188 -2.79 4.94 -9.96
N VAL A 189 -1.88 5.90 -9.77
CA VAL A 189 -1.84 7.15 -10.54
C VAL A 189 -1.78 6.87 -12.04
N VAL A 190 -0.89 5.99 -12.49
CA VAL A 190 -0.75 5.64 -13.92
C VAL A 190 -2.03 5.02 -14.47
N LEU A 191 -2.69 4.14 -13.70
CA LEU A 191 -3.97 3.55 -14.09
C LEU A 191 -5.11 4.57 -14.15
N MET A 192 -5.02 5.68 -13.43
CA MET A 192 -6.03 6.74 -13.44
C MET A 192 -5.85 7.75 -14.58
N LEU A 193 -4.67 7.84 -15.18
CA LEU A 193 -4.42 8.79 -16.28
C LEU A 193 -5.41 8.64 -17.44
N PRO A 194 -5.73 7.42 -17.95
CA PRO A 194 -6.71 7.27 -19.03
C PRO A 194 -8.13 7.72 -18.64
N LEU A 195 -8.52 7.56 -17.36
CA LEU A 195 -9.83 8.02 -16.86
C LEU A 195 -9.90 9.54 -16.80
N GLY A 196 -8.80 10.20 -16.43
CA GLY A 196 -8.68 11.65 -16.52
C GLY A 196 -8.74 12.15 -17.97
N MET A 197 -8.14 11.43 -18.91
CA MET A 197 -8.21 11.75 -20.34
C MET A 197 -9.62 11.57 -20.94
N TRP A 198 -10.39 10.62 -20.42
CA TRP A 198 -11.76 10.39 -20.85
C TRP A 198 -12.74 11.46 -20.34
N ASN A 199 -12.50 11.98 -19.13
CA ASN A 199 -13.30 13.04 -18.51
C ASN A 199 -12.82 14.42 -18.97
N ASP A 200 -12.91 14.71 -20.26
CA ASP A 200 -12.57 16.02 -20.81
C ASP A 200 -13.49 17.11 -20.20
N PRO A 201 -12.94 18.09 -19.45
CA PRO A 201 -13.72 19.18 -18.88
C PRO A 201 -14.36 20.09 -19.95
N ASP A 202 -13.90 20.03 -21.21
CA ASP A 202 -14.51 20.73 -22.34
C ASP A 202 -15.79 20.04 -22.88
N GLY A 203 -16.31 19.06 -22.12
CA GLY A 203 -17.60 18.44 -22.39
C GLY A 203 -18.75 19.46 -22.53
N PRO A 204 -19.88 19.05 -23.14
CA PRO A 204 -21.00 19.95 -23.39
C PRO A 204 -21.45 20.67 -22.12
N ALA A 205 -21.73 21.97 -22.24
CA ALA A 205 -22.12 22.82 -21.12
C ALA A 205 -23.22 22.15 -20.28
N ILE A 206 -22.97 22.02 -18.97
CA ILE A 206 -23.92 21.43 -18.04
C ILE A 206 -25.07 22.40 -17.84
N THR A 207 -26.21 22.13 -18.47
CA THR A 207 -27.45 22.83 -18.12
C THR A 207 -27.90 22.41 -16.73
N ALA A 208 -27.82 23.35 -15.79
CA ALA A 208 -28.22 23.11 -14.40
C ALA A 208 -29.68 22.65 -14.32
N GLY A 209 -29.94 21.65 -13.48
CA GLY A 209 -31.29 21.12 -13.29
C GLY A 209 -31.30 19.80 -12.52
N THR A 210 -32.49 19.36 -12.10
CA THR A 210 -32.65 18.13 -11.32
C THR A 210 -32.24 16.87 -12.11
N GLU A 211 -32.55 16.81 -13.40
CA GLU A 211 -32.13 15.70 -14.27
C GLU A 211 -30.61 15.65 -14.41
N ALA A 212 -29.96 16.81 -14.60
CA ALA A 212 -28.51 16.92 -14.63
C ALA A 212 -27.89 16.52 -13.27
N MET A 213 -28.42 17.03 -12.15
CA MET A 213 -27.98 16.64 -10.80
C MET A 213 -27.99 15.13 -10.59
N ILE A 214 -29.08 14.45 -11.00
CA ILE A 214 -29.19 12.99 -10.89
C ILE A 214 -28.21 12.30 -11.85
N GLY A 215 -28.16 12.73 -13.12
CA GLY A 215 -27.29 12.15 -14.14
C GLY A 215 -25.81 12.25 -13.80
N TYR A 216 -25.34 13.46 -13.44
CA TYR A 216 -23.97 13.69 -13.01
C TYR A 216 -23.66 13.06 -11.65
N GLY A 217 -24.64 13.00 -10.74
CA GLY A 217 -24.49 12.28 -9.47
C GLY A 217 -24.29 10.77 -9.67
N VAL A 218 -25.09 10.14 -10.54
CA VAL A 218 -24.95 8.71 -10.88
C VAL A 218 -23.64 8.46 -11.66
N GLY A 219 -23.34 9.28 -12.66
CA GLY A 219 -22.08 9.20 -13.40
C GLY A 219 -20.86 9.35 -12.49
N GLY A 220 -20.90 10.33 -11.59
CA GLY A 220 -19.90 10.51 -10.54
C GLY A 220 -19.78 9.29 -9.63
N ALA A 221 -20.90 8.74 -9.15
CA ALA A 221 -20.87 7.52 -8.33
C ALA A 221 -20.18 6.34 -9.04
N LEU A 222 -20.43 6.14 -10.34
CA LEU A 222 -19.78 5.10 -11.13
C LEU A 222 -18.27 5.32 -11.26
N VAL A 223 -17.85 6.56 -11.52
CA VAL A 223 -16.42 6.93 -11.54
C VAL A 223 -15.78 6.68 -10.18
N GLY A 224 -16.40 7.17 -9.10
CA GLY A 224 -15.94 6.97 -7.73
C GLY A 224 -15.88 5.50 -7.32
N LEU A 225 -16.79 4.66 -7.82
CA LEU A 225 -16.79 3.22 -7.61
C LEU A 225 -15.55 2.58 -8.26
N VAL A 226 -15.27 2.89 -9.53
CA VAL A 226 -14.11 2.34 -10.25
C VAL A 226 -12.81 2.82 -9.61
N MET A 227 -12.69 4.13 -9.36
CA MET A 227 -11.48 4.73 -8.79
C MET A 227 -11.23 4.25 -7.35
N GLY A 228 -12.28 4.23 -6.53
CA GLY A 228 -12.22 3.77 -5.15
C GLY A 228 -11.92 2.28 -5.03
N PHE A 229 -12.45 1.46 -5.93
CA PHE A 229 -12.13 0.03 -6.00
C PHE A 229 -10.66 -0.18 -6.35
N LEU A 230 -10.16 0.46 -7.41
CA LEU A 230 -8.78 0.31 -7.87
C LEU A 230 -7.79 0.81 -6.81
N LEU A 231 -8.02 2.02 -6.26
CA LEU A 231 -7.18 2.56 -5.18
C LEU A 231 -7.20 1.64 -3.97
N GLY A 232 -8.39 1.24 -3.52
CA GLY A 232 -8.60 0.41 -2.33
C GLY A 232 -7.99 -0.99 -2.48
N ALA A 233 -8.13 -1.62 -3.65
CA ALA A 233 -7.59 -2.94 -3.93
C ALA A 233 -6.05 -2.94 -3.95
N ILE A 234 -5.45 -1.98 -4.67
CA ILE A 234 -3.99 -1.85 -4.81
C ILE A 234 -3.35 -1.47 -3.47
N THR A 235 -3.80 -0.38 -2.84
CA THR A 235 -3.23 0.08 -1.57
C THR A 235 -3.55 -0.87 -0.42
N GLY A 236 -4.73 -1.50 -0.41
CA GLY A 236 -5.09 -2.49 0.58
C GLY A 236 -4.21 -3.74 0.51
N ALA A 237 -3.88 -4.20 -0.70
CA ALA A 237 -3.01 -5.36 -0.88
C ALA A 237 -1.60 -5.06 -0.34
N GLU A 238 -1.13 -3.84 -0.59
CA GLU A 238 0.17 -3.39 -0.10
C GLU A 238 0.18 -3.20 1.42
N ILE A 239 -0.87 -2.64 2.03
CA ILE A 239 -1.01 -2.56 3.50
C ILE A 239 -0.97 -3.96 4.13
N VAL A 240 -1.73 -4.91 3.58
CA VAL A 240 -1.70 -6.29 4.08
C VAL A 240 -0.30 -6.90 3.98
N TRP A 241 0.40 -6.65 2.87
CA TRP A 241 1.77 -7.12 2.70
C TRP A 241 2.74 -6.46 3.69
N LEU A 242 2.69 -5.14 3.86
CA LEU A 242 3.55 -4.37 4.76
C LEU A 242 3.34 -4.79 6.23
N LEU A 243 2.10 -5.06 6.63
CA LEU A 243 1.79 -5.54 8.00
C LEU A 243 2.31 -6.95 8.28
N ARG A 244 2.60 -7.75 7.24
CA ARG A 244 3.30 -9.03 7.40
C ARG A 244 4.82 -8.88 7.52
N HIS A 245 5.36 -7.70 7.18
CA HIS A 245 6.79 -7.41 7.15
C HIS A 245 7.15 -6.20 8.04
N LEU A 246 6.51 -6.11 9.21
CA LEU A 246 6.86 -5.11 10.22
C LEU A 246 8.30 -5.30 10.69
N LYS A 247 8.98 -4.19 11.03
CA LYS A 247 10.30 -4.25 11.66
C LYS A 247 10.16 -4.93 13.03
N ARG A 248 11.11 -5.82 13.35
CA ARG A 248 11.19 -6.42 14.69
C ARG A 248 11.55 -5.32 15.68
N ASP A 249 10.91 -5.35 16.84
CA ASP A 249 11.22 -4.45 17.92
C ASP A 249 12.51 -4.92 18.60
N PRO A 250 13.62 -4.18 18.52
CA PRO A 250 14.89 -4.63 19.11
C PRO A 250 14.79 -4.76 20.63
N GLU A 251 13.92 -3.98 21.29
CA GLU A 251 13.72 -4.07 22.74
C GLU A 251 13.08 -5.39 23.16
N ALA A 252 12.18 -5.93 22.33
CA ALA A 252 11.59 -7.25 22.56
C ALA A 252 12.62 -8.38 22.42
N GLU A 253 13.70 -8.17 21.64
CA GLU A 253 14.78 -9.16 21.45
C GLU A 253 15.74 -9.19 22.65
N HIS A 254 15.88 -8.08 23.40
CA HIS A 254 16.73 -8.00 24.59
C HIS A 254 16.01 -8.40 25.89
N ALA A 255 14.67 -8.35 25.90
CA ALA A 255 13.85 -8.74 27.05
C ALA A 255 13.63 -10.25 27.17
N ALA A 256 14.01 -11.04 26.16
CA ALA A 256 13.92 -12.50 26.23
C ALA A 256 15.03 -13.05 27.15
N PRO A 257 14.68 -13.78 28.24
CA PRO A 257 15.69 -14.39 29.11
C PRO A 257 16.53 -15.40 28.32
N ALA A 258 17.85 -15.30 28.48
CA ALA A 258 18.85 -16.16 27.84
C ALA A 258 18.75 -17.63 28.28
#